data_AF-A0A812PBD0-F1
#
_entry.id   AF-A0A812PBD0-F1
#
_cell.length_a   1.000
_cell.length_b   1.000
_cell.length_c   1.000
_cell.angle_alpha   90.00
_cell.angle_beta   90.00
_cell.angle_gamma   90.00
#
_symmetry.space_group_name_H-M   'P 1'
#
loop_
_entity.id
_entity.type
_entity.pdbx_description
1 polymer ?
#
loop_
_entity_poly.entity_id
_entity_poly.type
_entity_poly.pdbx_seq_one_letter_code
_entity_poly.pdbx_strand_id
1 'polypeptide(L)'
;MDRQKEERERGVTISCTTKEFFTEKWHYTIIDAPGHRDFIKNMITGASQADVALIMVPADGNFTTAIAKGNHKAGEIQGQTRQHSRLINLLGVKQICIGVNKMDCDTAGYKQARYDEVANEMKSMLVKVGWKKDFIEKNTPVMPISGWMGDNLLKKSENMGWWKGQDVEVGSEKIHVDTVYDVLDKMCRVPERPVSAPMRMPISGIYKIKGVGDVLAGRVEQGVVKPGEEVVFLPTHTASNPCTGKVFTVEMHHQRVDFANPGDNVGLNIKGLDKNNMPRSGDVMVYKKDTTLGQTKEFDAQIQVLDIPNEIKVGYSPIGFVRCGRAACRVSALKWKMGKETGGKKMEDPHSLKSNEMAQCSFQPQQPLVCDTFKNCEGLSRVAFMDGNGVVMLGKVVSCERKGEDDKGGKKK
;
A
#
# COMPACT_ATOMS: atom_id res chain seq x y z
N MET A 1 5.22 -18.39 -7.24
CA MET A 1 6.21 -17.31 -7.06
C MET A 1 7.10 -17.57 -5.84
N ASP A 2 6.76 -18.57 -5.03
CA ASP A 2 7.44 -18.92 -3.78
C ASP A 2 8.86 -19.48 -4.00
N ARG A 3 9.82 -18.81 -3.36
CA ARG A 3 11.25 -19.11 -3.51
C ARG A 3 11.83 -19.73 -2.24
N GLN A 4 11.28 -19.41 -1.07
CA GLN A 4 11.81 -19.94 0.19
C GLN A 4 11.27 -21.34 0.49
N LYS A 5 12.08 -22.18 1.11
CA LYS A 5 11.71 -23.55 1.49
C LYS A 5 10.50 -23.56 2.41
N GLU A 6 10.45 -22.62 3.37
CA GLU A 6 9.35 -22.45 4.31
C GLU A 6 8.03 -22.03 3.64
N GLU A 7 8.08 -21.20 2.58
CA GLU A 7 6.88 -20.82 1.80
C GLU A 7 6.30 -22.02 1.05
N ARG A 8 7.18 -22.87 0.47
CA ARG A 8 6.79 -24.08 -0.26
C ARG A 8 6.25 -25.17 0.67
N GLU A 9 6.86 -25.35 1.84
CA GLU A 9 6.43 -26.33 2.83
C GLU A 9 5.09 -25.96 3.47
N ARG A 10 4.82 -24.66 3.68
CA ARG A 10 3.55 -24.18 4.24
C ARG A 10 2.47 -23.93 3.19
N GLY A 11 2.83 -23.91 1.90
CA GLY A 11 1.90 -23.56 0.81
C GLY A 11 1.38 -22.12 0.91
N VAL A 12 2.11 -21.23 1.59
CA VAL A 12 1.71 -19.84 1.86
C VAL A 12 2.88 -18.93 1.55
N THR A 13 2.65 -17.93 0.71
CA THR A 13 3.61 -16.85 0.48
C THR A 13 3.81 -16.08 1.78
N ILE A 14 5.06 -15.87 2.18
CA ILE A 14 5.41 -15.18 3.43
C ILE A 14 5.91 -13.79 3.09
N SER A 15 6.86 -13.70 2.16
CA SER A 15 7.51 -12.46 1.75
C SER A 15 6.98 -11.95 0.40
N CYS A 16 7.00 -10.64 0.20
CA CYS A 16 6.70 -10.12 -1.13
C CYS A 16 7.81 -10.54 -2.10
N THR A 17 7.43 -11.20 -3.19
CA THR A 17 8.38 -11.56 -4.25
C THR A 17 8.12 -10.70 -5.48
N THR A 18 9.20 -10.23 -6.11
CA THR A 18 9.12 -9.42 -7.32
C THR A 18 9.57 -10.19 -8.54
N LYS A 19 8.84 -10.01 -9.65
CA LYS A 19 9.26 -10.44 -10.98
C LYS A 19 8.85 -9.40 -12.00
N GLU A 20 9.61 -9.30 -13.09
CA GLU A 20 9.26 -8.42 -14.19
C GLU A 20 8.62 -9.17 -15.35
N PHE A 21 7.83 -8.44 -16.12
CA PHE A 21 7.34 -8.86 -17.43
C PHE A 21 7.04 -7.62 -18.26
N PHE A 22 6.86 -7.81 -19.56
CA PHE A 22 6.61 -6.75 -20.52
C PHE A 22 5.27 -7.00 -21.20
N THR A 23 4.50 -5.93 -21.40
CA THR A 23 3.47 -5.85 -22.43
C THR A 23 4.03 -5.05 -23.60
N GLU A 24 3.21 -4.83 -24.63
CA GLU A 24 3.62 -4.02 -25.78
C GLU A 24 3.94 -2.57 -25.38
N LYS A 25 3.16 -2.01 -24.43
CA LYS A 25 3.30 -0.61 -24.00
C LYS A 25 4.11 -0.42 -22.72
N TRP A 26 4.12 -1.41 -21.82
CA TRP A 26 4.58 -1.20 -20.46
C TRP A 26 5.55 -2.26 -19.97
N HIS A 27 6.50 -1.84 -19.15
CA HIS A 27 7.34 -2.71 -18.32
C HIS A 27 6.72 -2.79 -16.93
N TYR A 28 6.35 -3.98 -16.50
CA TYR A 28 5.72 -4.23 -15.22
C TYR A 28 6.67 -4.95 -14.27
N THR A 29 6.61 -4.56 -13.00
CA THR A 29 7.08 -5.37 -11.88
C THR A 29 5.88 -5.89 -11.11
N ILE A 30 5.69 -7.21 -11.07
CA ILE A 30 4.69 -7.88 -10.22
C ILE A 30 5.23 -7.94 -8.81
N ILE A 31 4.40 -7.56 -7.85
CA ILE A 31 4.61 -7.81 -6.43
C ILE A 31 3.59 -8.86 -6.01
N ASP A 32 4.05 -10.09 -5.77
CA ASP A 32 3.18 -11.13 -5.22
C ASP A 32 3.09 -10.95 -3.69
N ALA A 33 1.88 -10.67 -3.20
CA ALA A 33 1.63 -10.32 -1.81
C ALA A 33 1.01 -11.50 -1.06
N PRO A 34 1.41 -11.73 0.19
CA PRO A 34 0.94 -12.89 0.95
C PRO A 34 -0.55 -12.79 1.30
N GLY A 35 -1.26 -13.91 1.15
CA GLY A 35 -2.71 -14.02 1.37
C GLY A 35 -3.13 -14.38 2.80
N HIS A 36 -2.17 -14.68 3.69
CA HIS A 36 -2.44 -15.12 5.06
C HIS A 36 -2.51 -13.93 6.03
N ARG A 37 -3.42 -14.04 7.02
CA ARG A 37 -3.70 -13.00 8.02
C ARG A 37 -2.46 -12.48 8.75
N ASP A 38 -1.55 -13.38 9.09
CA ASP A 38 -0.32 -13.03 9.84
C ASP A 38 0.68 -12.21 9.01
N PHE A 39 0.47 -12.12 7.69
CA PHE A 39 1.37 -11.43 6.77
C PHE A 39 0.75 -10.17 6.15
N ILE A 40 -0.34 -9.64 6.73
CA ILE A 40 -0.95 -8.37 6.30
C ILE A 40 0.08 -7.23 6.29
N LYS A 41 1.03 -7.21 7.23
CA LYS A 41 2.13 -6.22 7.25
C LYS A 41 2.96 -6.23 5.95
N ASN A 42 3.19 -7.42 5.39
CA ASN A 42 3.97 -7.59 4.19
C ASN A 42 3.13 -7.17 2.98
N MET A 43 1.84 -7.51 2.97
CA MET A 43 0.89 -7.02 1.96
C MET A 43 0.79 -5.49 1.95
N ILE A 44 0.72 -4.82 3.11
CA ILE A 44 0.71 -3.35 3.21
C ILE A 44 1.97 -2.77 2.58
N THR A 45 3.13 -3.34 2.91
CA THR A 45 4.42 -2.88 2.38
C THR A 45 4.47 -3.04 0.85
N GLY A 46 4.07 -4.20 0.32
CA GLY A 46 4.03 -4.46 -1.13
C GLY A 46 3.02 -3.60 -1.87
N ALA A 47 1.77 -3.55 -1.38
CA ALA A 47 0.70 -2.77 -1.99
C ALA A 47 0.97 -1.25 -1.94
N SER A 48 1.75 -0.76 -0.97
CA SER A 48 2.16 0.65 -0.94
C SER A 48 2.96 1.04 -2.19
N GLN A 49 3.72 0.11 -2.77
CA GLN A 49 4.57 0.38 -3.93
C GLN A 49 3.83 0.23 -5.28
N ALA A 50 2.60 -0.30 -5.27
CA ALA A 50 1.86 -0.63 -6.47
C ALA A 50 1.06 0.55 -7.03
N ASP A 51 1.02 0.69 -8.36
CA ASP A 51 0.17 1.66 -9.05
C ASP A 51 -1.14 1.04 -9.57
N VAL A 52 -1.12 -0.28 -9.78
CA VAL A 52 -2.25 -1.10 -10.25
C VAL A 52 -2.38 -2.31 -9.33
N ALA A 53 -3.60 -2.75 -9.02
CA ALA A 53 -3.86 -3.99 -8.29
C ALA A 53 -4.76 -4.95 -9.06
N LEU A 54 -4.34 -6.21 -9.17
CA LEU A 54 -5.18 -7.33 -9.60
C LEU A 54 -5.70 -8.05 -8.36
N ILE A 55 -6.99 -7.92 -8.08
CA ILE A 55 -7.65 -8.57 -6.96
C ILE A 55 -8.24 -9.90 -7.43
N MET A 56 -7.63 -10.99 -6.98
CA MET A 56 -8.07 -12.34 -7.32
C MET A 56 -9.15 -12.80 -6.35
N VAL A 57 -10.23 -13.37 -6.90
CA VAL A 57 -11.34 -13.94 -6.13
C VAL A 57 -11.69 -15.32 -6.69
N PRO A 58 -11.86 -16.36 -5.85
CA PRO A 58 -12.21 -17.69 -6.36
C PRO A 58 -13.69 -17.76 -6.74
N ALA A 59 -13.99 -18.45 -7.83
CA ALA A 59 -15.36 -18.80 -8.24
C ALA A 59 -15.90 -20.07 -7.54
N ASP A 60 -15.04 -20.77 -6.77
CA ASP A 60 -15.37 -21.97 -6.01
C ASP A 60 -16.18 -21.67 -4.73
N GLY A 61 -16.40 -22.69 -3.90
CA GLY A 61 -17.13 -22.56 -2.63
C GLY A 61 -16.48 -21.63 -1.59
N ASN A 62 -15.21 -21.25 -1.76
CA ASN A 62 -14.52 -20.34 -0.84
C ASN A 62 -14.84 -18.86 -1.10
N PHE A 63 -15.62 -18.56 -2.14
CA PHE A 63 -15.98 -17.18 -2.50
C PHE A 63 -16.56 -16.41 -1.30
N THR A 64 -17.57 -16.98 -0.63
CA THR A 64 -18.28 -16.35 0.48
C THR A 64 -17.34 -16.08 1.66
N THR A 65 -16.44 -17.02 1.97
CA THR A 65 -15.40 -16.86 3.00
C THR A 65 -14.40 -15.76 2.63
N ALA A 66 -14.03 -15.65 1.35
CA ALA A 66 -13.06 -14.67 0.87
C ALA A 66 -13.56 -13.21 1.03
N ILE A 67 -14.86 -12.99 0.88
CA ILE A 67 -15.50 -11.66 0.97
C ILE A 67 -16.26 -11.40 2.27
N ALA A 68 -16.27 -12.38 3.18
CA ALA A 68 -17.00 -12.36 4.44
C ALA A 68 -16.78 -11.05 5.22
N LYS A 69 -17.87 -10.52 5.78
CA LYS A 69 -17.80 -9.44 6.75
C LYS A 69 -17.14 -10.00 8.02
N GLY A 70 -16.19 -9.26 8.56
CA GLY A 70 -15.73 -9.52 9.93
C GLY A 70 -16.79 -9.04 10.91
N ASN A 71 -16.94 -9.78 12.00
CA ASN A 71 -17.68 -9.35 13.17
C ASN A 71 -16.98 -9.89 14.41
N HIS A 72 -16.10 -9.07 14.99
CA HIS A 72 -15.33 -9.46 16.18
C HIS A 72 -16.23 -9.82 17.38
N LYS A 73 -17.45 -9.27 17.46
CA LYS A 73 -18.40 -9.60 18.55
C LYS A 73 -19.03 -10.98 18.40
N ALA A 74 -19.14 -11.47 17.16
CA ALA A 74 -19.68 -12.79 16.84
C ALA A 74 -18.58 -13.84 16.58
N GLY A 75 -17.30 -13.47 16.70
CA GLY A 75 -16.17 -14.34 16.36
C GLY A 75 -16.01 -14.57 14.85
N GLU A 76 -16.70 -13.82 14.00
CA GLU A 76 -16.64 -13.98 12.54
C GLU A 76 -15.36 -13.35 12.00
N ILE A 77 -14.57 -14.18 11.33
CA ILE A 77 -13.30 -13.77 10.73
C ILE A 77 -13.58 -13.01 9.43
N GLN A 78 -12.98 -11.82 9.30
CA GLN A 78 -13.05 -11.05 8.07
C GLN A 78 -12.36 -11.79 6.90
N GLY A 79 -13.04 -11.85 5.77
CA GLY A 79 -12.50 -12.40 4.54
C GLY A 79 -11.30 -11.60 4.03
N GLN A 80 -10.25 -12.29 3.57
CA GLN A 80 -8.99 -11.67 3.16
C GLN A 80 -9.13 -10.78 1.93
N THR A 81 -9.92 -11.20 0.93
CA THR A 81 -10.18 -10.39 -0.26
C THR A 81 -10.86 -9.08 0.10
N ARG A 82 -11.82 -9.09 1.04
CA ARG A 82 -12.45 -7.89 1.57
C ARG A 82 -11.44 -6.96 2.26
N GLN A 83 -10.58 -7.53 3.09
CA GLN A 83 -9.56 -6.76 3.82
C GLN A 83 -8.54 -6.14 2.88
N HIS A 84 -8.01 -6.93 1.93
CA HIS A 84 -7.04 -6.47 0.93
C HIS A 84 -7.63 -5.38 0.03
N SER A 85 -8.86 -5.56 -0.44
CA SER A 85 -9.54 -4.56 -1.28
C SER A 85 -9.69 -3.21 -0.57
N ARG A 86 -9.94 -3.23 0.75
CA ARG A 86 -10.02 -2.02 1.58
C ARG A 86 -8.64 -1.36 1.74
N LEU A 87 -7.61 -2.16 2.01
CA LEU A 87 -6.25 -1.67 2.18
C LEU A 87 -5.71 -1.05 0.89
N ILE A 88 -5.92 -1.69 -0.26
CA ILE A 88 -5.49 -1.20 -1.59
C ILE A 88 -6.04 0.20 -1.87
N ASN A 89 -7.34 0.43 -1.63
CA ASN A 89 -7.98 1.75 -1.79
C ASN A 89 -7.30 2.81 -0.91
N LEU A 90 -7.07 2.44 0.36
CA LEU A 90 -6.55 3.35 1.37
C LEU A 90 -5.04 3.60 1.25
N LEU A 91 -4.31 2.66 0.65
CA LEU A 91 -2.91 2.83 0.25
C LEU A 91 -2.75 3.66 -1.03
N GLY A 92 -3.84 3.86 -1.78
CA GLY A 92 -3.88 4.83 -2.87
C GLY A 92 -3.64 4.26 -4.24
N VAL A 93 -3.83 2.95 -4.39
CA VAL A 93 -3.87 2.32 -5.71
C VAL A 93 -5.13 2.81 -6.42
N LYS A 94 -4.96 3.54 -7.53
CA LYS A 94 -6.06 4.21 -8.25
C LYS A 94 -6.62 3.39 -9.42
N GLN A 95 -6.01 2.24 -9.72
CA GLN A 95 -6.37 1.36 -10.83
C GLN A 95 -6.48 -0.08 -10.32
N ILE A 96 -7.64 -0.70 -10.49
CA ILE A 96 -7.88 -2.07 -10.05
C ILE A 96 -8.53 -2.91 -11.13
N CYS A 97 -8.22 -4.19 -11.13
CA CYS A 97 -8.85 -5.22 -11.94
C CYS A 97 -9.29 -6.36 -11.02
N ILE A 98 -10.48 -6.92 -11.23
CA ILE A 98 -10.94 -8.09 -10.48
C ILE A 98 -10.79 -9.32 -11.38
N GLY A 99 -10.07 -10.34 -10.90
CA GLY A 99 -9.97 -11.64 -11.57
C GLY A 99 -10.85 -12.66 -10.87
N VAL A 100 -11.99 -13.02 -11.49
CA VAL A 100 -12.83 -14.14 -11.04
C VAL A 100 -12.17 -15.43 -11.50
N ASN A 101 -11.33 -15.96 -10.62
CA ASN A 101 -10.44 -17.08 -10.92
C ASN A 101 -11.08 -18.43 -10.62
N LYS A 102 -10.49 -19.49 -11.18
CA LYS A 102 -10.97 -20.87 -11.08
C LYS A 102 -12.33 -21.07 -11.76
N MET A 103 -12.59 -20.41 -12.88
CA MET A 103 -13.82 -20.67 -13.66
C MET A 103 -13.91 -22.13 -14.15
N ASP A 104 -12.79 -22.85 -14.18
CA ASP A 104 -12.68 -24.27 -14.49
C ASP A 104 -13.16 -25.21 -13.37
N CYS A 105 -13.34 -24.72 -12.14
CA CYS A 105 -13.72 -25.60 -11.03
C CYS A 105 -15.15 -26.15 -11.19
N ASP A 106 -15.44 -27.30 -10.59
CA ASP A 106 -16.74 -28.00 -10.73
C ASP A 106 -17.95 -27.11 -10.40
N THR A 107 -17.79 -26.20 -9.43
CA THR A 107 -18.86 -25.27 -9.03
C THR A 107 -19.15 -24.23 -10.12
N ALA A 108 -18.12 -23.71 -10.77
CA ALA A 108 -18.27 -22.70 -11.81
C ALA A 108 -18.54 -23.33 -13.18
N GLY A 109 -17.79 -24.36 -13.56
CA GLY A 109 -17.93 -25.10 -14.82
C GLY A 109 -17.99 -24.19 -16.05
N TYR A 110 -17.23 -23.09 -16.01
CA TYR A 110 -17.25 -22.00 -16.99
C TYR A 110 -18.62 -21.35 -17.22
N LYS A 111 -19.57 -21.49 -16.30
CA LYS A 111 -20.95 -21.00 -16.45
C LYS A 111 -21.04 -19.50 -16.18
N GLN A 112 -21.74 -18.80 -17.07
CA GLN A 112 -22.03 -17.37 -16.92
C GLN A 112 -22.75 -17.03 -15.61
N ALA A 113 -23.75 -17.85 -15.21
CA ALA A 113 -24.54 -17.58 -14.01
C ALA A 113 -23.68 -17.47 -12.74
N ARG A 114 -22.65 -18.32 -12.59
CA ARG A 114 -21.74 -18.27 -11.44
C ARG A 114 -20.83 -17.05 -11.51
N TYR A 115 -20.35 -16.70 -12.71
CA TYR A 115 -19.57 -15.48 -12.91
C TYR A 115 -20.39 -14.24 -12.53
N ASP A 116 -21.64 -14.13 -13.01
CA ASP A 116 -22.50 -12.97 -12.76
C ASP A 116 -22.79 -12.80 -11.26
N GLU A 117 -23.04 -13.89 -10.54
CA GLU A 117 -23.20 -13.89 -9.08
C GLU A 117 -21.95 -13.31 -8.39
N VAL A 118 -20.78 -13.88 -8.67
CA VAL A 118 -19.51 -13.49 -8.06
C VAL A 118 -19.15 -12.05 -8.41
N ALA A 119 -19.29 -11.66 -9.67
CA ALA A 119 -18.98 -10.33 -10.17
C ALA A 119 -19.86 -9.26 -9.50
N ASN A 120 -21.17 -9.48 -9.41
CA ASN A 120 -22.10 -8.54 -8.80
C ASN A 120 -21.86 -8.38 -7.29
N GLU A 121 -21.63 -9.49 -6.60
CA GLU A 121 -21.35 -9.43 -5.17
C GLU A 121 -19.98 -8.79 -4.88
N MET A 122 -18.97 -9.04 -5.72
CA MET A 122 -17.68 -8.32 -5.64
C MET A 122 -17.84 -6.81 -5.85
N LYS A 123 -18.58 -6.37 -6.87
CA LYS A 123 -18.87 -4.95 -7.08
C LYS A 123 -19.55 -4.33 -5.86
N SER A 124 -20.56 -5.01 -5.31
CA SER A 124 -21.25 -4.58 -4.09
C SER A 124 -20.30 -4.48 -2.89
N MET A 125 -19.41 -5.46 -2.72
CA MET A 125 -18.43 -5.50 -1.64
C MET A 125 -17.43 -4.36 -1.76
N LEU A 126 -16.90 -4.08 -2.96
CA LEU A 126 -15.95 -2.99 -3.21
C LEU A 126 -16.54 -1.63 -2.82
N VAL A 127 -17.78 -1.36 -3.22
CA VAL A 127 -18.48 -0.12 -2.82
C VAL A 127 -18.62 -0.04 -1.29
N LYS A 128 -19.00 -1.15 -0.63
CA LYS A 128 -19.13 -1.21 0.83
C LYS A 128 -17.81 -0.99 1.58
N VAL A 129 -16.66 -1.29 1.00
CA VAL A 129 -15.34 -1.06 1.63
C VAL A 129 -14.74 0.30 1.28
N GLY A 130 -15.45 1.14 0.52
CA GLY A 130 -15.10 2.55 0.31
C GLY A 130 -14.67 2.91 -1.11
N TRP A 131 -14.76 1.99 -2.08
CA TRP A 131 -14.57 2.35 -3.48
C TRP A 131 -15.77 3.15 -4.00
N LYS A 132 -15.52 4.15 -4.86
CA LYS A 132 -16.60 4.95 -5.46
C LYS A 132 -17.42 4.08 -6.40
N LYS A 133 -18.75 4.14 -6.29
CA LYS A 133 -19.67 3.36 -7.13
C LYS A 133 -19.39 3.56 -8.62
N ASP A 134 -19.32 4.82 -9.07
CA ASP A 134 -19.06 5.15 -10.47
C ASP A 134 -17.73 4.57 -10.97
N PHE A 135 -16.70 4.57 -10.12
CA PHE A 135 -15.40 3.98 -10.45
C PHE A 135 -15.46 2.46 -10.62
N ILE A 136 -16.24 1.77 -9.78
CA ILE A 136 -16.45 0.33 -9.90
C ILE A 136 -17.27 -0.03 -11.14
N GLU A 137 -18.28 0.77 -11.48
CA GLU A 137 -19.16 0.48 -12.62
C GLU A 137 -18.50 0.81 -13.96
N LYS A 138 -17.74 1.91 -14.03
CA LYS A 138 -17.21 2.43 -15.30
C LYS A 138 -15.75 2.09 -15.54
N ASN A 139 -14.91 2.07 -14.50
CA ASN A 139 -13.46 1.99 -14.65
C ASN A 139 -12.88 0.63 -14.20
N THR A 140 -13.66 -0.26 -13.58
CA THR A 140 -13.13 -1.49 -12.98
C THR A 140 -13.50 -2.72 -13.81
N PRO A 141 -12.55 -3.34 -14.53
CA PRO A 141 -12.80 -4.59 -15.23
C PRO A 141 -12.95 -5.76 -14.26
N VAL A 142 -13.89 -6.66 -14.56
CA VAL A 142 -14.12 -7.93 -13.85
C VAL A 142 -13.94 -9.06 -14.85
N MET A 143 -12.78 -9.72 -14.80
CA MET A 143 -12.36 -10.70 -15.80
C MET A 143 -12.65 -12.13 -15.31
N PRO A 144 -13.45 -12.93 -16.02
CA PRO A 144 -13.56 -14.36 -15.75
C PRO A 144 -12.31 -15.07 -16.27
N ILE A 145 -11.59 -15.77 -15.41
CA ILE A 145 -10.30 -16.38 -15.75
C ILE A 145 -10.15 -17.79 -15.16
N SER A 146 -9.27 -18.58 -15.76
CA SER A 146 -8.64 -19.73 -15.12
C SER A 146 -7.13 -19.52 -15.12
N GLY A 147 -6.57 -19.25 -13.96
CA GLY A 147 -5.12 -19.15 -13.80
C GLY A 147 -4.39 -20.46 -14.11
N TRP A 148 -5.05 -21.61 -13.89
CA TRP A 148 -4.47 -22.93 -14.11
C TRP A 148 -4.52 -23.35 -15.58
N MET A 149 -5.68 -23.17 -16.23
CA MET A 149 -5.88 -23.55 -17.63
C MET A 149 -5.40 -22.47 -18.62
N GLY A 150 -5.18 -21.24 -18.14
CA GLY A 150 -4.72 -20.11 -18.95
C GLY A 150 -5.82 -19.29 -19.62
N ASP A 151 -7.09 -19.62 -19.35
CA ASP A 151 -8.27 -18.96 -19.95
C ASP A 151 -8.30 -17.45 -19.61
N ASN A 152 -8.48 -16.61 -20.64
CA ASN A 152 -8.59 -15.15 -20.56
C ASN A 152 -7.39 -14.43 -19.92
N LEU A 153 -6.24 -15.09 -19.77
CA LEU A 153 -5.01 -14.43 -19.31
C LEU A 153 -4.35 -13.64 -20.44
N LEU A 154 -3.93 -14.34 -21.49
CA LEU A 154 -3.28 -13.76 -22.68
C LEU A 154 -4.15 -13.87 -23.94
N LYS A 155 -5.00 -14.89 -24.00
CA LYS A 155 -5.89 -15.18 -25.12
C LYS A 155 -7.29 -15.41 -24.59
N LYS A 156 -8.28 -15.07 -25.42
CA LYS A 156 -9.69 -15.30 -25.12
C LYS A 156 -9.96 -16.80 -24.99
N SER A 157 -10.73 -17.17 -23.98
CA SER A 157 -11.14 -18.55 -23.71
C SER A 157 -12.13 -19.06 -24.75
N GLU A 158 -11.95 -20.30 -25.18
CA GLU A 158 -12.93 -21.03 -25.99
C GLU A 158 -14.03 -21.67 -25.12
N ASN A 159 -13.76 -21.84 -23.82
CA ASN A 159 -14.68 -22.46 -22.85
C ASN A 159 -15.78 -21.49 -22.37
N MET A 160 -15.60 -20.19 -22.60
CA MET A 160 -16.52 -19.13 -22.15
C MET A 160 -17.09 -18.35 -23.33
N GLY A 161 -17.79 -19.01 -24.25
CA GLY A 161 -18.36 -18.38 -25.46
C GLY A 161 -19.34 -17.23 -25.18
N TRP A 162 -19.89 -17.16 -23.96
CA TRP A 162 -20.72 -16.06 -23.46
C TRP A 162 -19.92 -14.81 -23.11
N TRP A 163 -18.61 -14.91 -22.83
CA TRP A 163 -17.77 -13.77 -22.51
C TRP A 163 -17.47 -12.96 -23.77
N LYS A 164 -17.97 -11.72 -23.81
CA LYS A 164 -17.79 -10.80 -24.94
C LYS A 164 -16.77 -9.69 -24.67
N GLY A 165 -16.02 -9.78 -23.57
CA GLY A 165 -15.19 -8.69 -23.09
C GLY A 165 -16.00 -7.68 -22.26
N GLN A 166 -15.30 -6.67 -21.75
CA GLN A 166 -15.89 -5.58 -21.00
C GLN A 166 -15.38 -4.25 -21.53
N ASP A 167 -16.27 -3.28 -21.67
CA ASP A 167 -15.89 -1.89 -21.92
C ASP A 167 -15.63 -1.17 -20.60
N VAL A 168 -14.50 -0.47 -20.52
CA VAL A 168 -14.12 0.37 -19.39
C VAL A 168 -13.78 1.78 -19.85
N GLU A 169 -14.13 2.76 -19.02
CA GLU A 169 -13.77 4.15 -19.22
C GLU A 169 -12.43 4.44 -18.55
N VAL A 170 -11.53 5.15 -19.22
CA VAL A 170 -10.26 5.66 -18.64
C VAL A 170 -10.11 7.11 -19.08
N GLY A 171 -10.37 8.03 -18.14
CA GLY A 171 -10.48 9.45 -18.50
C GLY A 171 -11.63 9.67 -19.46
N SER A 172 -11.34 10.16 -20.68
CA SER A 172 -12.30 10.35 -21.77
C SER A 172 -12.36 9.18 -22.77
N GLU A 173 -11.51 8.16 -22.62
CA GLU A 173 -11.41 7.03 -23.54
C GLU A 173 -12.33 5.88 -23.10
N LYS A 174 -12.95 5.19 -24.07
CA LYS A 174 -13.61 3.90 -23.88
C LYS A 174 -12.73 2.79 -24.43
N ILE A 175 -12.43 1.80 -23.61
CA ILE A 175 -11.47 0.74 -23.91
C ILE A 175 -12.16 -0.60 -23.75
N HIS A 176 -12.13 -1.41 -24.80
CA HIS A 176 -12.62 -2.78 -24.75
C HIS A 176 -11.51 -3.75 -24.30
N VAL A 177 -11.79 -4.59 -23.32
CA VAL A 177 -10.85 -5.59 -22.79
C VAL A 177 -11.45 -7.00 -22.81
N ASP A 178 -10.77 -7.95 -23.45
CA ASP A 178 -11.17 -9.36 -23.48
C ASP A 178 -10.40 -10.21 -22.46
N THR A 179 -9.15 -9.82 -22.19
CA THR A 179 -8.19 -10.60 -21.38
C THR A 179 -7.52 -9.75 -20.30
N VAL A 180 -6.88 -10.41 -19.33
CA VAL A 180 -6.05 -9.71 -18.33
C VAL A 180 -4.90 -8.96 -19.00
N TYR A 181 -4.32 -9.52 -20.07
CA TYR A 181 -3.32 -8.82 -20.88
C TYR A 181 -3.86 -7.51 -21.46
N ASP A 182 -5.08 -7.49 -21.99
CA ASP A 182 -5.71 -6.26 -22.51
C ASP A 182 -5.89 -5.22 -21.41
N VAL A 183 -6.27 -5.64 -20.20
CA VAL A 183 -6.35 -4.72 -19.05
C VAL A 183 -4.99 -4.08 -18.77
N LEU A 184 -3.95 -4.89 -18.65
CA LEU A 184 -2.59 -4.43 -18.33
C LEU A 184 -1.99 -3.57 -19.45
N ASP A 185 -2.21 -3.91 -20.72
CA ASP A 185 -1.64 -3.18 -21.84
C ASP A 185 -2.48 -1.95 -22.24
N LYS A 186 -3.80 -2.15 -22.43
CA LYS A 186 -4.68 -1.14 -23.01
C LYS A 186 -5.33 -0.23 -21.98
N MET A 187 -5.71 -0.72 -20.80
CA MET A 187 -6.43 0.08 -19.78
C MET A 187 -5.47 0.79 -18.83
N CYS A 188 -4.48 0.08 -18.29
CA CYS A 188 -3.59 0.66 -17.29
C CYS A 188 -2.77 1.83 -17.84
N ARG A 189 -2.54 2.83 -16.99
CA ARG A 189 -1.77 4.04 -17.29
C ARG A 189 -0.74 4.27 -16.19
N VAL A 190 0.39 4.87 -16.55
CA VAL A 190 1.34 5.39 -15.56
C VAL A 190 0.67 6.58 -14.86
N PRO A 191 0.52 6.56 -13.52
CA PRO A 191 -0.07 7.69 -12.82
C PRO A 191 0.85 8.91 -12.90
N GLU A 192 0.28 10.10 -12.74
CA GLU A 192 1.04 11.35 -12.73
C GLU A 192 2.17 11.28 -11.68
N ARG A 193 3.40 11.49 -12.14
CA ARG A 193 4.60 11.40 -11.31
C ARG A 193 5.05 12.81 -10.92
N PRO A 194 5.18 13.13 -9.62
CA PRO A 194 5.61 14.46 -9.17
C PRO A 194 7.13 14.64 -9.30
N VAL A 195 7.62 14.74 -10.53
CA VAL A 195 9.06 14.83 -10.88
C VAL A 195 9.70 16.12 -10.36
N SER A 196 8.94 17.23 -10.37
CA SER A 196 9.38 18.55 -9.91
C SER A 196 9.30 18.75 -8.39
N ALA A 197 8.65 17.82 -7.67
CA ALA A 197 8.55 17.89 -6.22
C ALA A 197 9.89 17.53 -5.54
N PRO A 198 10.09 17.94 -4.27
CA PRO A 198 11.33 17.62 -3.56
C PRO A 198 11.50 16.10 -3.39
N MET A 199 12.72 15.58 -3.57
CA MET A 199 12.99 14.14 -3.64
C MET A 199 12.69 13.43 -2.30
N ARG A 200 11.83 12.41 -2.34
CA ARG A 200 11.51 11.55 -1.18
C ARG A 200 11.60 10.10 -1.62
N MET A 201 12.44 9.32 -0.95
CA MET A 201 12.55 7.89 -1.19
C MET A 201 12.57 7.12 0.13
N PRO A 202 11.44 6.53 0.54
CA PRO A 202 11.39 5.58 1.66
C PRO A 202 12.27 4.37 1.37
N ILE A 203 13.11 4.00 2.33
CA ILE A 203 14.01 2.86 2.26
C ILE A 203 13.25 1.60 2.68
N SER A 204 13.18 0.62 1.78
CA SER A 204 12.54 -0.68 2.02
C SER A 204 13.52 -1.75 2.47
N GLY A 205 14.82 -1.58 2.17
CA GLY A 205 15.84 -2.58 2.49
C GLY A 205 17.25 -2.02 2.41
N ILE A 206 18.16 -2.63 3.17
CA ILE A 206 19.56 -2.24 3.25
C ILE A 206 20.39 -3.51 3.14
N TYR A 207 21.30 -3.54 2.17
CA TYR A 207 22.06 -4.71 1.80
C TYR A 207 23.54 -4.38 1.75
N LYS A 208 24.37 -5.30 2.24
CA LYS A 208 25.82 -5.18 2.15
C LYS A 208 26.33 -6.15 1.10
N ILE A 209 26.70 -5.63 -0.06
CA ILE A 209 27.12 -6.44 -1.20
C ILE A 209 28.66 -6.44 -1.28
N LYS A 210 29.26 -7.63 -1.25
CA LYS A 210 30.72 -7.79 -1.36
C LYS A 210 31.23 -7.16 -2.67
N GLY A 211 32.25 -6.30 -2.59
CA GLY A 211 32.83 -5.60 -3.74
C GLY A 211 32.10 -4.31 -4.15
N VAL A 212 30.82 -4.15 -3.80
CA VAL A 212 30.01 -2.97 -4.15
C VAL A 212 29.90 -2.01 -2.95
N GLY A 213 29.64 -2.54 -1.76
CA GLY A 213 29.45 -1.78 -0.52
C GLY A 213 28.00 -1.81 -0.05
N ASP A 214 27.56 -0.70 0.54
CA ASP A 214 26.21 -0.55 1.09
C ASP A 214 25.23 -0.14 -0.02
N VAL A 215 24.22 -0.97 -0.23
CA VAL A 215 23.17 -0.79 -1.23
C VAL A 215 21.84 -0.63 -0.52
N LEU A 216 21.18 0.51 -0.75
CA LEU A 216 19.88 0.83 -0.19
C LEU A 216 18.81 0.65 -1.27
N ALA A 217 17.79 -0.13 -0.98
CA ALA A 217 16.66 -0.35 -1.85
C ALA A 217 15.45 0.48 -1.40
N GLY A 218 14.67 0.95 -2.36
CA GLY A 218 13.42 1.65 -2.08
C GLY A 218 12.71 2.08 -3.36
N ARG A 219 11.54 2.70 -3.18
CA ARG A 219 10.76 3.30 -4.25
C ARG A 219 10.88 4.81 -4.18
N VAL A 220 11.14 5.46 -5.31
CA VAL A 220 11.11 6.92 -5.38
C VAL A 220 9.64 7.36 -5.33
N GLU A 221 9.25 8.10 -4.28
CA GLU A 221 7.86 8.55 -4.13
C GLU A 221 7.60 9.84 -4.90
N GLN A 222 8.58 10.74 -4.91
CA GLN A 222 8.53 12.01 -5.60
C GLN A 222 9.94 12.56 -5.81
N GLY A 223 10.07 13.52 -6.74
CA GLY A 223 11.35 14.03 -7.21
C GLY A 223 12.16 13.00 -7.99
N VAL A 224 13.38 13.37 -8.37
CA VAL A 224 14.30 12.53 -9.14
C VAL A 224 15.51 12.21 -8.29
N VAL A 225 15.96 10.95 -8.27
CA VAL A 225 17.23 10.54 -7.67
C VAL A 225 18.33 10.55 -8.73
N LYS A 226 19.46 11.21 -8.46
CA LYS A 226 20.61 11.28 -9.35
C LYS A 226 21.91 10.84 -8.64
N PRO A 227 22.82 10.13 -9.32
CA PRO A 227 24.19 9.95 -8.87
C PRO A 227 24.87 11.30 -8.58
N GLY A 228 25.77 11.31 -7.59
CA GLY A 228 26.57 12.47 -7.21
C GLY A 228 25.94 13.40 -6.18
N GLU A 229 24.64 13.28 -5.91
CA GLU A 229 23.95 14.11 -4.92
C GLU A 229 24.22 13.64 -3.48
N GLU A 230 24.29 14.61 -2.55
CA GLU A 230 24.38 14.35 -1.12
C GLU A 230 22.98 14.15 -0.52
N VAL A 231 22.86 13.14 0.33
CA VAL A 231 21.58 12.71 0.93
C VAL A 231 21.69 12.58 2.44
N VAL A 232 20.54 12.69 3.10
CA VAL A 232 20.35 12.38 4.52
C VAL A 232 19.18 11.41 4.69
N PHE A 233 19.19 10.66 5.78
CA PHE A 233 18.22 9.60 6.04
C PHE A 233 17.41 9.92 7.29
N LEU A 234 16.16 10.33 7.12
CA LEU A 234 15.29 10.74 8.22
C LEU A 234 14.42 9.57 8.68
N PRO A 235 14.20 9.36 9.99
CA PRO A 235 14.59 10.23 11.09
C PRO A 235 15.93 9.87 11.76
N THR A 236 16.71 8.92 11.23
CA THR A 236 18.01 8.51 11.80
C THR A 236 19.03 9.65 11.83
N HIS A 237 19.00 10.54 10.83
CA HIS A 237 19.79 11.75 10.77
C HIS A 237 19.26 12.79 11.76
N THR A 238 20.13 13.27 12.64
CA THR A 238 19.95 14.50 13.41
C THR A 238 21.20 15.37 13.29
N ALA A 239 21.09 16.65 13.62
CA ALA A 239 22.25 17.56 13.64
C ALA A 239 23.37 17.07 14.59
N SER A 240 23.01 16.39 15.69
CA SER A 240 23.94 15.84 16.68
C SER A 240 24.44 14.43 16.36
N ASN A 241 23.74 13.69 15.50
CA ASN A 241 24.10 12.35 15.07
C ASN A 241 23.82 12.22 13.56
N PRO A 242 24.72 12.73 12.71
CA PRO A 242 24.51 12.78 11.28
C PRO A 242 24.38 11.37 10.68
N CYS A 243 23.32 11.16 9.90
CA CYS A 243 23.22 10.03 8.97
C CYS A 243 23.19 10.60 7.55
N THR A 244 24.38 10.77 6.97
CA THR A 244 24.60 11.38 5.65
C THR A 244 25.21 10.37 4.70
N GLY A 245 24.98 10.54 3.40
CA GLY A 245 25.68 9.77 2.38
C GLY A 245 25.72 10.50 1.04
N LYS A 246 26.39 9.88 0.06
CA LYS A 246 26.42 10.34 -1.33
C LYS A 246 25.97 9.20 -2.24
N VAL A 247 25.02 9.50 -3.13
CA VAL A 247 24.56 8.53 -4.13
C VAL A 247 25.68 8.30 -5.13
N PHE A 248 26.20 7.07 -5.22
CA PHE A 248 27.30 6.74 -6.14
C PHE A 248 26.78 6.17 -7.45
N THR A 249 25.88 5.19 -7.38
CA THR A 249 25.20 4.63 -8.55
C THR A 249 23.73 4.40 -8.23
N VAL A 250 22.90 4.50 -9.28
CA VAL A 250 21.50 4.12 -9.27
C VAL A 250 21.36 2.89 -10.16
N GLU A 251 20.75 1.83 -9.64
CA GLU A 251 20.55 0.58 -10.37
C GLU A 251 19.07 0.18 -10.35
N MET A 252 18.55 -0.17 -11.53
CA MET A 252 17.21 -0.72 -11.73
C MET A 252 17.37 -2.04 -12.48
N HIS A 253 16.79 -3.13 -11.96
CA HIS A 253 16.86 -4.44 -12.62
C HIS A 253 18.29 -4.90 -12.96
N HIS A 254 19.25 -4.66 -12.05
CA HIS A 254 20.68 -4.95 -12.22
C HIS A 254 21.38 -4.19 -13.36
N GLN A 255 20.75 -3.13 -13.87
CA GLN A 255 21.35 -2.21 -14.84
C GLN A 255 21.55 -0.84 -14.21
N ARG A 256 22.67 -0.19 -14.51
CA ARG A 256 22.94 1.17 -14.07
C ARG A 256 22.15 2.16 -14.91
N VAL A 257 21.61 3.16 -14.25
CA VAL A 257 20.84 4.24 -14.86
C VAL A 257 21.36 5.60 -14.41
N ASP A 258 21.18 6.61 -15.25
CA ASP A 258 21.66 7.97 -14.97
C ASP A 258 20.81 8.69 -13.91
N PHE A 259 19.55 8.27 -13.76
CA PHE A 259 18.62 8.81 -12.76
C PHE A 259 17.46 7.84 -12.54
N ALA A 260 16.73 8.03 -11.44
CA ALA A 260 15.47 7.35 -11.15
C ALA A 260 14.34 8.35 -10.92
N ASN A 261 13.19 8.10 -11.55
CA ASN A 261 11.99 8.93 -11.50
C ASN A 261 11.02 8.44 -10.42
N PRO A 262 10.02 9.26 -10.02
CA PRO A 262 8.97 8.80 -9.12
C PRO A 262 8.27 7.56 -9.69
N GLY A 263 8.07 6.55 -8.85
CA GLY A 263 7.52 5.25 -9.21
C GLY A 263 8.57 4.15 -9.34
N ASP A 264 9.82 4.50 -9.64
CA ASP A 264 10.89 3.53 -9.88
C ASP A 264 11.30 2.83 -8.57
N ASN A 265 11.45 1.51 -8.65
CA ASN A 265 12.03 0.69 -7.58
C ASN A 265 13.52 0.51 -7.87
N VAL A 266 14.37 1.07 -7.01
CA VAL A 266 15.80 1.19 -7.30
C VAL A 266 16.67 0.66 -6.17
N GLY A 267 17.84 0.16 -6.52
CA GLY A 267 18.96 -0.10 -5.63
C GLY A 267 20.02 0.99 -5.78
N LEU A 268 20.38 1.65 -4.68
CA LEU A 268 21.34 2.75 -4.67
C LEU A 268 22.61 2.34 -3.95
N ASN A 269 23.77 2.43 -4.61
CA ASN A 269 25.05 2.36 -3.91
C ASN A 269 25.28 3.70 -3.21
N ILE A 270 25.36 3.68 -1.88
CA ILE A 270 25.61 4.89 -1.09
C ILE A 270 27.02 4.82 -0.49
N LYS A 271 27.78 5.91 -0.66
CA LYS A 271 29.10 6.09 -0.04
C LYS A 271 29.03 7.06 1.12
N GLY A 272 29.98 6.94 2.05
CA GLY A 272 30.13 7.86 3.18
C GLY A 272 29.14 7.62 4.33
N LEU A 273 28.48 6.47 4.38
CA LEU A 273 27.64 6.09 5.52
C LEU A 273 28.52 5.77 6.74
N ASP A 274 28.12 6.29 7.91
CA ASP A 274 28.74 5.95 9.18
C ASP A 274 28.22 4.59 9.67
N LYS A 275 29.15 3.66 9.94
CA LYS A 275 28.85 2.31 10.45
C LYS A 275 28.16 2.36 11.82
N ASN A 276 28.40 3.40 12.61
CA ASN A 276 27.80 3.56 13.93
C ASN A 276 26.36 4.11 13.87
N ASN A 277 26.02 4.79 12.77
CA ASN A 277 24.70 5.40 12.57
C ASN A 277 24.18 5.14 11.16
N MET A 278 24.04 3.86 10.81
CA MET A 278 23.53 3.44 9.51
C MET A 278 22.03 3.77 9.37
N PRO A 279 21.58 4.07 8.13
CA PRO A 279 20.15 4.17 7.83
C PRO A 279 19.42 2.90 8.22
N ARG A 280 18.09 3.00 8.38
CA ARG A 280 17.22 1.87 8.73
C ARG A 280 16.13 1.69 7.69
N SER A 281 15.61 0.48 7.57
CA SER A 281 14.37 0.24 6.83
C SER A 281 13.26 1.10 7.46
N GLY A 282 12.56 1.86 6.62
CA GLY A 282 11.56 2.83 7.03
C GLY A 282 12.04 4.27 7.17
N ASP A 283 13.36 4.51 7.09
CA ASP A 283 13.87 5.87 6.91
C ASP A 283 13.47 6.40 5.52
N VAL A 284 13.35 7.72 5.41
CA VAL A 284 13.14 8.43 4.15
C VAL A 284 14.43 9.12 3.77
N MET A 285 14.99 8.71 2.63
CA MET A 285 16.10 9.41 2.01
C MET A 285 15.60 10.70 1.36
N VAL A 286 16.29 11.80 1.67
CA VAL A 286 16.06 13.12 1.07
C VAL A 286 17.40 13.73 0.67
N TYR A 287 17.37 14.70 -0.25
CA TYR A 287 18.60 15.45 -0.54
C TYR A 287 18.98 16.31 0.66
N LYS A 288 20.28 16.38 0.97
CA LYS A 288 20.79 17.13 2.12
C LYS A 288 20.44 18.62 2.08
N LYS A 289 20.28 19.18 0.87
CA LYS A 289 19.83 20.57 0.65
C LYS A 289 18.35 20.82 0.97
N ASP A 290 17.58 19.76 1.18
CA ASP A 290 16.15 19.84 1.45
C ASP A 290 15.87 19.74 2.94
N THR A 291 15.40 20.84 3.50
CA THR A 291 15.05 21.00 4.92
C THR A 291 13.54 20.99 5.17
N THR A 292 12.72 20.71 4.15
CA THR A 292 11.26 20.77 4.24
C THR A 292 10.64 19.53 4.90
N LEU A 293 11.41 18.46 5.08
CA LEU A 293 11.01 17.25 5.79
C LEU A 293 11.86 17.06 7.05
N GLY A 294 11.26 16.52 8.10
CA GLY A 294 11.95 16.21 9.35
C GLY A 294 11.20 15.16 10.16
N GLN A 295 11.78 14.78 11.30
CA GLN A 295 11.14 13.86 12.24
C GLN A 295 9.79 14.42 12.70
N THR A 296 8.76 13.59 12.69
CA THR A 296 7.43 13.95 13.16
C THR A 296 7.40 13.95 14.69
N LYS A 297 6.98 15.07 15.29
CA LYS A 297 6.70 15.17 16.73
C LYS A 297 5.27 14.77 17.04
N GLU A 298 4.34 15.31 16.27
CA GLU A 298 2.90 15.04 16.37
C GLU A 298 2.26 15.26 15.00
N PHE A 299 1.20 14.54 14.69
CA PHE A 299 0.48 14.73 13.44
C PHE A 299 -1.02 14.52 13.63
N ASP A 300 -1.83 15.31 12.93
CA ASP A 300 -3.25 15.06 12.82
C ASP A 300 -3.52 14.17 11.62
N ALA A 301 -4.33 13.13 11.80
CA ALA A 301 -4.82 12.34 10.69
C ALA A 301 -6.34 12.23 10.72
N GLN A 302 -6.94 12.39 9.55
CA GLN A 302 -8.31 11.97 9.32
C GLN A 302 -8.29 10.46 9.15
N ILE A 303 -8.96 9.74 10.05
CA ILE A 303 -8.97 8.30 10.12
C ILE A 303 -10.36 7.73 9.83
N GLN A 304 -10.37 6.53 9.30
CA GLN A 304 -11.50 5.62 9.30
C GLN A 304 -11.20 4.52 10.30
N VAL A 305 -12.02 4.40 11.35
CA VAL A 305 -11.96 3.28 12.28
C VAL A 305 -12.52 2.05 11.57
N LEU A 306 -11.78 0.94 11.63
CA LEU A 306 -12.18 -0.32 11.02
C LEU A 306 -13.01 -1.13 12.02
N ASP A 307 -13.03 -2.45 11.88
CA ASP A 307 -13.70 -3.30 12.84
C ASP A 307 -12.77 -3.56 14.05
N ILE A 308 -13.14 -3.01 15.20
CA ILE A 308 -12.41 -3.13 16.47
C ILE A 308 -13.31 -3.76 17.54
N PRO A 309 -12.76 -4.55 18.47
CA PRO A 309 -13.56 -5.22 19.51
C PRO A 309 -14.13 -4.25 20.54
N ASN A 310 -13.36 -3.22 20.89
CA ASN A 310 -13.67 -2.22 21.91
C ASN A 310 -13.75 -0.82 21.30
N GLU A 311 -13.84 0.21 22.13
CA GLU A 311 -13.72 1.60 21.72
C GLU A 311 -12.28 2.12 21.82
N ILE A 312 -11.93 3.09 20.97
CA ILE A 312 -10.63 3.78 21.02
C ILE A 312 -10.78 5.05 21.85
N LYS A 313 -9.87 5.25 22.81
CA LYS A 313 -9.78 6.44 23.65
C LYS A 313 -8.41 7.09 23.53
N VAL A 314 -8.30 8.33 24.00
CA VAL A 314 -7.01 9.01 24.20
C VAL A 314 -6.09 8.12 25.04
N GLY A 315 -4.83 8.01 24.61
CA GLY A 315 -3.82 7.12 25.21
C GLY A 315 -3.66 5.78 24.47
N TYR A 316 -4.62 5.37 23.65
CA TYR A 316 -4.47 4.19 22.79
C TYR A 316 -3.25 4.35 21.88
N SER A 317 -2.40 3.30 21.77
CA SER A 317 -1.09 3.39 21.12
C SER A 317 -0.85 2.26 20.11
N PRO A 318 -1.60 2.22 18.99
CA PRO A 318 -1.40 1.24 17.93
C PRO A 318 -0.10 1.49 17.17
N ILE A 319 0.34 0.50 16.40
CA ILE A 319 1.50 0.65 15.50
C ILE A 319 1.04 1.32 14.21
N GLY A 320 1.47 2.56 13.97
CA GLY A 320 1.27 3.27 12.72
C GLY A 320 2.36 2.94 11.71
N PHE A 321 1.95 2.59 10.49
CA PHE A 321 2.80 2.33 9.34
C PHE A 321 2.63 3.46 8.32
N VAL A 322 3.74 4.07 7.90
CA VAL A 322 3.81 5.09 6.84
C VAL A 322 4.84 4.63 5.84
N ARG A 323 4.39 4.18 4.66
CA ARG A 323 5.26 3.48 3.70
C ARG A 323 6.01 2.34 4.39
N CYS A 324 7.34 2.37 4.37
CA CYS A 324 8.20 1.39 5.04
C CYS A 324 8.48 1.74 6.51
N GLY A 325 8.12 2.95 6.96
CA GLY A 325 8.31 3.44 8.33
C GLY A 325 7.23 2.91 9.27
N ARG A 326 7.60 2.68 10.53
CA ARG A 326 6.67 2.25 11.58
C ARG A 326 7.04 2.83 12.94
N ALA A 327 6.02 3.18 13.72
CA ALA A 327 6.18 3.54 15.14
C ALA A 327 4.88 3.25 15.89
N ALA A 328 4.96 2.99 17.19
CA ALA A 328 3.79 3.10 18.05
C ALA A 328 3.35 4.57 18.08
N CYS A 329 2.09 4.84 17.78
CA CYS A 329 1.54 6.19 17.66
C CYS A 329 0.46 6.35 18.71
N ARG A 330 0.78 7.07 19.80
CA ARG A 330 -0.19 7.33 20.87
C ARG A 330 -1.21 8.36 20.41
N VAL A 331 -2.49 8.05 20.54
CA VAL A 331 -3.58 9.01 20.35
C VAL A 331 -3.50 10.05 21.47
N SER A 332 -3.15 11.28 21.13
CA SER A 332 -3.03 12.41 22.07
C SER A 332 -4.35 13.17 22.21
N ALA A 333 -5.12 13.28 21.13
CA ALA A 333 -6.42 13.94 21.13
C ALA A 333 -7.38 13.34 20.09
N LEU A 334 -8.67 13.34 20.41
CA LEU A 334 -9.75 13.05 19.47
C LEU A 334 -10.42 14.39 19.13
N LYS A 335 -10.20 14.92 17.92
CA LYS A 335 -10.69 16.25 17.53
C LYS A 335 -12.16 16.22 17.16
N TRP A 336 -12.55 15.28 16.31
CA TRP A 336 -13.94 15.10 15.94
C TRP A 336 -14.21 13.68 15.48
N LYS A 337 -15.48 13.28 15.51
CA LYS A 337 -15.97 12.05 14.89
C LYS A 337 -17.26 12.26 14.09
N MET A 338 -17.52 11.32 13.20
CA MET A 338 -18.71 11.24 12.37
C MET A 338 -19.04 9.77 12.11
N GLY A 339 -20.28 9.38 12.34
CA GLY A 339 -20.72 8.02 12.10
C GLY A 339 -22.21 7.85 12.35
N LYS A 340 -22.66 6.59 12.47
CA LYS A 340 -24.07 6.29 12.72
C LYS A 340 -24.57 6.89 14.04
N GLU A 341 -23.76 6.87 15.10
CA GLU A 341 -24.15 7.41 16.42
C GLU A 341 -24.32 8.94 16.41
N THR A 342 -23.59 9.63 15.53
CA THR A 342 -23.72 11.08 15.37
C THR A 342 -24.77 11.46 14.32
N GLY A 343 -25.53 10.49 13.79
CA GLY A 343 -26.47 10.70 12.69
C GLY A 343 -25.80 11.23 11.41
N GLY A 344 -24.53 10.88 11.20
CA GLY A 344 -23.73 11.38 10.08
C GLY A 344 -23.25 12.83 10.24
N LYS A 345 -23.49 13.48 11.38
CA LYS A 345 -22.99 14.83 11.66
C LYS A 345 -21.61 14.78 12.32
N LYS A 346 -20.85 15.86 12.16
CA LYS A 346 -19.57 16.05 12.83
C LYS A 346 -19.82 16.39 14.30
N MET A 347 -19.23 15.61 15.21
CA MET A 347 -19.22 15.84 16.66
C MET A 347 -17.79 16.16 17.07
N GLU A 348 -17.56 17.35 17.62
CA GLU A 348 -16.25 17.75 18.13
C GLU A 348 -15.96 17.09 19.49
N ASP A 349 -14.68 16.95 19.81
CA ASP A 349 -14.13 16.44 21.08
C ASP A 349 -14.80 15.18 21.64
N PRO A 350 -14.94 14.10 20.84
CA PRO A 350 -15.61 12.88 21.32
C PRO A 350 -14.78 12.18 22.40
N HIS A 351 -15.47 11.56 23.37
CA HIS A 351 -14.80 10.79 24.41
C HIS A 351 -14.16 9.49 23.87
N SER A 352 -14.79 8.85 22.89
CA SER A 352 -14.30 7.60 22.29
C SER A 352 -14.74 7.44 20.84
N LEU A 353 -14.02 6.57 20.12
CA LEU A 353 -14.34 6.13 18.77
C LEU A 353 -14.76 4.66 18.74
N LYS A 354 -15.70 4.35 17.86
CA LYS A 354 -16.24 3.00 17.63
C LYS A 354 -16.05 2.56 16.18
N SER A 355 -16.26 1.27 15.93
CA SER A 355 -16.11 0.68 14.61
C SER A 355 -16.90 1.42 13.53
N ASN A 356 -16.27 1.61 12.37
CA ASN A 356 -16.83 2.29 11.20
C ASN A 356 -17.08 3.81 11.34
N GLU A 357 -16.65 4.45 12.43
CA GLU A 357 -16.64 5.91 12.52
C GLU A 357 -15.49 6.52 11.72
N MET A 358 -15.74 7.67 11.11
CA MET A 358 -14.70 8.58 10.63
C MET A 358 -14.35 9.55 11.74
N ALA A 359 -13.07 9.88 11.88
CA ALA A 359 -12.62 10.83 12.90
C ALA A 359 -11.40 11.62 12.44
N GLN A 360 -11.07 12.67 13.16
CA GLN A 360 -9.73 13.25 13.13
C GLN A 360 -9.11 13.14 14.51
N CYS A 361 -7.91 12.61 14.56
CA CYS A 361 -7.17 12.41 15.80
C CYS A 361 -5.77 12.96 15.67
N SER A 362 -5.21 13.41 16.78
CA SER A 362 -3.80 13.74 16.91
C SER A 362 -3.05 12.49 17.41
N PHE A 363 -1.90 12.25 16.79
CA PHE A 363 -1.05 11.09 17.06
C PHE A 363 0.37 11.55 17.36
N GLN A 364 0.91 11.06 18.47
CA GLN A 364 2.29 11.27 18.88
C GLN A 364 3.10 9.97 18.69
N PRO A 365 4.03 9.93 17.72
CA PRO A 365 4.96 8.82 17.58
C PRO A 365 5.81 8.63 18.84
N GLN A 366 5.86 7.40 19.36
CA GLN A 366 6.67 7.02 20.51
C GLN A 366 8.09 6.61 20.11
N GLN A 367 8.27 6.23 18.84
CA GLN A 367 9.57 6.10 18.19
C GLN A 367 9.69 7.11 17.04
N PRO A 368 10.91 7.46 16.61
CA PRO A 368 11.12 8.30 15.45
C PRO A 368 10.36 7.78 14.21
N LEU A 369 9.54 8.66 13.63
CA LEU A 369 8.76 8.41 12.43
C LEU A 369 8.82 9.65 11.55
N VAL A 370 8.66 9.46 10.24
CA VAL A 370 8.48 10.54 9.27
C VAL A 370 7.16 10.32 8.54
N CYS A 371 6.26 11.28 8.65
CA CYS A 371 5.08 11.39 7.82
C CYS A 371 4.96 12.83 7.28
N ASP A 372 4.07 13.07 6.31
CA ASP A 372 3.82 14.43 5.82
C ASP A 372 2.38 14.58 5.35
N THR A 373 1.95 15.81 5.09
CA THR A 373 0.63 16.07 4.53
C THR A 373 0.53 15.57 3.09
N PHE A 374 -0.67 15.22 2.66
CA PHE A 374 -0.92 14.76 1.29
C PHE A 374 -0.53 15.77 0.21
N LYS A 375 -0.63 17.07 0.53
CA LYS A 375 -0.24 18.15 -0.39
C LYS A 375 1.27 18.16 -0.64
N ASN A 376 2.06 17.88 0.39
CA ASN A 376 3.53 17.89 0.30
C ASN A 376 4.06 16.57 -0.28
N CYS A 377 3.49 15.45 0.17
CA CYS A 377 3.82 14.12 -0.31
C CYS A 377 2.64 13.17 -0.08
N GLU A 378 1.93 12.80 -1.15
CA GLU A 378 0.83 11.81 -1.09
C GLU A 378 1.30 10.53 -0.42
N GLY A 379 2.50 10.05 -0.77
CA GLY A 379 3.04 8.80 -0.28
C GLY A 379 3.32 8.77 1.22
N LEU A 380 3.80 9.86 1.82
CA LEU A 380 4.09 9.95 3.26
C LEU A 380 2.87 10.34 4.11
N SER A 381 1.72 10.56 3.48
CA SER A 381 0.50 10.99 4.17
C SER A 381 -0.44 9.86 4.56
N ARG A 382 -0.28 8.67 3.99
CA ARG A 382 -1.16 7.53 4.26
C ARG A 382 -0.61 6.72 5.41
N VAL A 383 -1.43 6.49 6.43
CA VAL A 383 -1.05 5.80 7.67
C VAL A 383 -1.96 4.60 7.89
N ALA A 384 -1.40 3.42 8.09
CA ALA A 384 -2.13 2.24 8.53
C ALA A 384 -1.82 1.96 9.99
N PHE A 385 -2.84 1.94 10.85
CA PHE A 385 -2.68 1.62 12.26
C PHE A 385 -3.08 0.17 12.50
N MET A 386 -2.19 -0.59 13.13
CA MET A 386 -2.38 -1.99 13.45
C MET A 386 -2.33 -2.22 14.95
N ASP A 387 -3.12 -3.19 15.40
CA ASP A 387 -3.10 -3.77 16.74
C ASP A 387 -3.08 -5.29 16.62
N GLY A 388 -2.04 -5.92 17.17
CA GLY A 388 -1.68 -7.29 16.82
C GLY A 388 -1.55 -7.46 15.30
N ASN A 389 -2.32 -8.42 14.75
CA ASN A 389 -2.38 -8.71 13.31
C ASN A 389 -3.57 -8.01 12.61
N GLY A 390 -4.36 -7.23 13.34
CA GLY A 390 -5.53 -6.54 12.81
C GLY A 390 -5.21 -5.09 12.42
N VAL A 391 -5.79 -4.63 11.32
CA VAL A 391 -5.77 -3.19 10.98
C VAL A 391 -6.96 -2.54 11.69
N VAL A 392 -6.69 -1.58 12.57
CA VAL A 392 -7.71 -0.97 13.44
C VAL A 392 -8.16 0.39 12.92
N MET A 393 -7.26 1.14 12.29
CA MET A 393 -7.57 2.43 11.68
C MET A 393 -6.73 2.63 10.43
N LEU A 394 -7.27 3.37 9.47
CA LEU A 394 -6.55 3.83 8.30
C LEU A 394 -6.73 5.33 8.19
N GLY A 395 -5.63 6.04 7.96
CA GLY A 395 -5.58 7.48 8.10
C GLY A 395 -4.90 8.19 6.96
N LYS A 396 -5.27 9.46 6.78
CA LYS A 396 -4.59 10.43 5.94
C LYS A 396 -4.14 11.59 6.80
N VAL A 397 -2.84 11.89 6.80
CA VAL A 397 -2.25 13.02 7.53
C VAL A 397 -2.77 14.34 6.94
N VAL A 398 -3.33 15.15 7.82
CA VAL A 398 -3.90 16.48 7.53
C VAL A 398 -2.89 17.57 7.88
N SER A 399 -2.20 17.42 9.01
CA SER A 399 -1.18 18.34 9.49
C SER A 399 -0.06 17.56 10.17
N CYS A 400 1.15 18.10 10.19
CA CYS A 400 2.30 17.47 10.84
C CYS A 400 3.14 18.55 11.54
N GLU A 401 3.34 18.40 12.83
CA GLU A 401 4.33 19.16 13.61
C GLU A 401 5.67 18.43 13.56
N ARG A 402 6.72 19.17 13.21
CA ARG A 402 8.10 18.64 13.17
C ARG A 402 8.75 18.78 14.54
N LYS A 403 9.60 17.84 14.88
CA LYS A 403 10.44 17.94 16.07
C LYS A 403 11.49 19.04 15.83
N GLY A 404 11.53 20.05 16.70
CA GLY A 404 12.54 21.10 16.65
C GLY A 404 13.93 20.57 17.01
N GLU A 405 14.98 21.24 16.53
CA GLU A 405 16.38 20.84 16.78
C GLU A 405 16.75 20.88 18.29
N ASP A 406 16.02 21.64 19.10
CA ASP A 406 16.26 21.83 20.54
C ASP A 406 15.43 20.90 21.45
N ASP A 407 14.58 20.04 20.90
CA ASP A 407 13.74 19.12 21.68
C ASP A 407 14.57 17.89 22.12
N LYS A 408 15.64 18.15 22.88
CA LYS A 408 16.52 17.16 23.50
C LYS A 408 15.65 16.30 24.40
N GLY A 409 15.44 15.05 23.98
CA GLY A 409 14.70 14.05 24.74
C GLY A 409 15.17 14.06 26.18
N GLY A 410 14.24 14.37 27.09
CA GLY A 410 14.50 14.35 28.51
C GLY A 410 15.15 13.03 28.88
N LYS A 411 16.43 13.06 29.24
CA LYS A 411 17.07 12.00 29.99
C LYS A 411 16.24 11.85 31.27
N LYS A 412 15.39 10.84 31.34
CA LYS A 412 14.93 10.35 32.63
C LYS A 412 16.17 9.86 33.37
N LYS A 413 16.48 10.55 34.46
CA LYS A 413 17.39 10.07 35.51
C LYS A 413 16.90 8.75 36.07
#